data_AF-A0A1H1FPP8-F1
#
_entry.id   AF-A0A1H1FPP8-F1
#
_cell.length_a   1.000
_cell.length_b   1.000
_cell.length_c   1.000
_cell.angle_alpha   90.00
_cell.angle_beta   90.00
_cell.angle_gamma   90.00
#
_symmetry.space_group_name_H-M   'P 1'
#
loop_
_entity.id
_entity.type
_entity.pdbx_description
1 polymer ?
#
loop_
_entity_poly.entity_id
_entity_poly.type
_entity_poly.pdbx_seq_one_letter_code
_entity_poly.pdbx_strand_id
1 'polypeptide(L)'
;MLDGRLEIVVLAVLLVAGLVGTVAYRRRFRRESELAATLESRLAGELPAGRGTHLERSPRVRRIDTRDGDQLVPVVRIDLETADTPGMKLVFDYVADVLEAIHPELDGRDVTRYDLEFSFGPDGLLVEGECRRVTIPAAFADRLLEEETYRAFDLRKDVEQVDERDDEVGTLWKEC
;
A
#
# COMPACT_ATOMS: atom_id res chain seq x y z
N MET A 1 -36.93 -44.76 -8.88
CA MET A 1 -35.52 -45.18 -9.07
C MET A 1 -34.80 -44.17 -9.97
N LEU A 2 -34.78 -42.89 -9.58
CA LEU A 2 -34.11 -41.80 -10.33
C LEU A 2 -33.40 -40.78 -9.39
N ASP A 3 -33.63 -40.83 -8.07
CA ASP A 3 -33.04 -39.89 -7.10
C ASP A 3 -31.51 -39.96 -6.99
N GLY A 4 -30.92 -41.15 -6.88
CA GLY A 4 -29.49 -41.28 -6.58
C GLY A 4 -28.54 -40.75 -7.66
N ARG A 5 -28.98 -40.67 -8.94
CA ARG A 5 -28.15 -40.09 -10.01
C ARG A 5 -28.11 -38.56 -9.95
N LEU A 6 -29.20 -37.93 -9.51
CA LEU A 6 -29.26 -36.47 -9.37
C LEU A 6 -28.36 -36.01 -8.22
N GLU A 7 -28.39 -36.72 -7.09
CA GLU A 7 -27.54 -36.43 -5.92
C GLU A 7 -26.04 -36.53 -6.25
N ILE A 8 -25.64 -37.57 -6.99
CA ILE A 8 -24.23 -37.75 -7.41
C ILE A 8 -23.78 -36.61 -8.34
N VAL A 9 -24.64 -36.17 -9.27
CA VAL A 9 -24.33 -35.06 -10.18
C VAL A 9 -24.21 -33.75 -9.40
N VAL A 10 -25.12 -33.48 -8.46
CA VAL A 10 -25.06 -32.27 -7.61
C VAL A 10 -23.79 -32.26 -6.76
N LEU A 11 -23.46 -33.38 -6.12
CA LEU A 11 -22.24 -33.49 -5.31
C LEU A 11 -20.97 -33.28 -6.15
N ALA A 12 -20.93 -33.86 -7.35
CA ALA A 12 -19.81 -33.69 -8.27
C ALA A 12 -19.67 -32.23 -8.72
N VAL A 13 -20.77 -31.54 -9.03
CA VAL A 13 -20.76 -30.12 -9.40
C VAL A 13 -20.26 -29.25 -8.25
N LEU A 14 -20.71 -29.51 -7.01
CA LEU A 14 -20.25 -28.77 -5.83
C LEU A 14 -18.75 -29.00 -5.56
N LEU A 15 -18.26 -30.24 -5.71
CA LEU A 15 -16.84 -30.54 -5.56
C LEU A 15 -16.00 -29.84 -6.64
N VAL A 16 -16.44 -29.84 -7.89
CA VAL A 16 -15.75 -29.13 -8.97
C VAL A 16 -15.78 -27.62 -8.73
N ALA A 17 -16.93 -27.04 -8.36
CA ALA A 17 -17.04 -25.62 -8.04
C ALA A 17 -16.15 -25.23 -6.86
N GLY A 18 -16.12 -26.04 -5.80
CA GLY A 18 -15.23 -25.84 -4.65
C GLY A 18 -13.75 -25.92 -5.02
N LEU A 19 -13.37 -26.87 -5.88
CA LEU A 19 -12.00 -27.02 -6.36
C LEU A 19 -11.59 -25.84 -7.26
N VAL A 20 -12.44 -25.44 -8.20
CA VAL A 20 -12.21 -24.28 -9.07
C VAL A 20 -12.09 -23.01 -8.24
N GLY A 21 -13.00 -22.79 -7.27
CA GLY A 21 -12.94 -21.68 -6.34
C GLY A 21 -11.65 -21.66 -5.53
N THR A 22 -11.22 -22.82 -5.01
CA THR A 22 -9.96 -22.96 -4.27
C THR A 22 -8.73 -22.64 -5.13
N VAL A 23 -8.71 -23.13 -6.37
CA VAL A 23 -7.60 -22.87 -7.31
C VAL A 23 -7.57 -21.39 -7.71
N ALA A 24 -8.71 -20.79 -8.00
CA ALA A 24 -8.81 -19.37 -8.32
C ALA A 24 -8.34 -18.50 -7.15
N TYR A 25 -8.81 -18.81 -5.93
CA TYR A 25 -8.39 -18.13 -4.70
C TYR A 25 -6.88 -18.23 -4.48
N ARG A 26 -6.31 -19.44 -4.58
CA ARG A 26 -4.86 -19.65 -4.44
C ARG A 26 -4.05 -18.92 -5.50
N ARG A 27 -4.52 -18.86 -6.74
CA ARG A 27 -3.85 -18.13 -7.82
C ARG A 27 -3.84 -16.63 -7.56
N ARG A 28 -4.97 -16.07 -7.09
CA ARG A 28 -5.06 -14.65 -6.71
C ARG A 28 -4.05 -14.32 -5.62
N PHE A 29 -4.05 -15.09 -4.53
CA PHE A 29 -3.15 -14.86 -3.40
C PHE A 29 -1.67 -14.93 -3.79
N ARG A 30 -1.29 -15.86 -4.68
CA ARG A 30 0.09 -15.94 -5.20
C ARG A 30 0.48 -14.70 -6.00
N ARG A 31 -0.40 -14.20 -6.88
CA ARG A 31 -0.13 -13.00 -7.68
C ARG A 31 0.02 -11.75 -6.81
N GLU A 32 -0.80 -11.61 -5.77
CA GLU A 32 -0.67 -10.52 -4.80
C GLU A 32 0.67 -10.61 -4.04
N SER A 33 1.06 -11.83 -3.64
CA SER A 33 2.37 -12.06 -2.99
C SER A 33 3.55 -11.76 -3.90
N GLU A 34 3.48 -12.15 -5.17
CA GLU A 34 4.52 -11.84 -6.17
C GLU A 34 4.63 -10.34 -6.42
N LEU A 35 3.50 -9.63 -6.55
CA LEU A 35 3.50 -8.17 -6.68
C LEU A 35 4.13 -7.53 -5.44
N ALA A 36 3.68 -7.88 -4.24
CA ALA A 36 4.23 -7.34 -3.01
C ALA A 36 5.75 -7.54 -2.93
N ALA A 37 6.26 -8.72 -3.29
CA ALA A 37 7.69 -9.00 -3.32
C ALA A 37 8.45 -8.13 -4.34
N THR A 38 7.88 -7.88 -5.53
CA THR A 38 8.46 -6.96 -6.52
C THR A 38 8.54 -5.53 -5.97
N LEU A 39 7.46 -5.03 -5.39
CA LEU A 39 7.42 -3.69 -4.81
C LEU A 39 8.40 -3.56 -3.64
N GLU A 40 8.47 -4.55 -2.75
CA GLU A 40 9.45 -4.58 -1.66
C GLU A 40 10.89 -4.60 -2.18
N SER A 41 11.17 -5.36 -3.24
CA SER A 41 12.50 -5.38 -3.85
C SER A 41 12.88 -4.02 -4.43
N ARG A 42 11.91 -3.28 -4.99
CA ARG A 42 12.11 -1.92 -5.51
C ARG A 42 12.37 -0.93 -4.39
N LEU A 43 11.53 -0.96 -3.35
CA LEU A 43 11.71 -0.13 -2.15
C LEU A 43 13.07 -0.38 -1.47
N ALA A 44 13.50 -1.64 -1.37
CA ALA A 44 14.82 -1.96 -0.81
C ALA A 44 15.99 -1.44 -1.67
N GLY A 45 15.80 -1.34 -2.99
CA GLY A 45 16.81 -0.84 -3.92
C GLY A 45 16.93 0.69 -3.92
N GLU A 46 15.80 1.39 -3.97
CA GLU A 46 15.75 2.85 -4.05
C GLU A 46 15.83 3.53 -2.67
N LEU A 47 15.29 2.88 -1.63
CA LEU A 47 15.20 3.40 -0.27
C LEU A 47 15.89 2.45 0.74
N PRO A 48 17.22 2.26 0.63
CA PRO A 48 17.96 1.42 1.55
C PRO A 48 17.99 2.04 2.95
N ALA A 49 17.80 1.24 4.00
CA ALA A 49 18.11 1.70 5.36
C ALA A 49 19.62 1.77 5.61
N GLY A 50 20.01 2.57 6.60
CA GLY A 50 21.39 2.67 7.06
C GLY A 50 21.87 4.11 7.25
N ARG A 51 23.19 4.28 7.39
CA ARG A 51 23.80 5.57 7.71
C ARG A 51 23.46 6.63 6.66
N GLY A 52 22.97 7.76 7.14
CA GLY A 52 22.58 8.90 6.29
C GLY A 52 21.12 8.84 5.83
N THR A 53 20.39 7.78 6.17
CA THR A 53 18.93 7.73 6.06
C THR A 53 18.29 7.95 7.42
N HIS A 54 17.02 8.35 7.45
CA HIS A 54 16.22 8.42 8.69
C HIS A 54 15.40 7.13 8.90
N LEU A 55 15.81 6.03 8.27
CA LEU A 55 15.06 4.77 8.24
C LEU A 55 15.72 3.75 9.15
N GLU A 56 14.94 3.16 10.06
CA GLU A 56 15.37 1.98 10.81
C GLU A 56 15.49 0.77 9.84
N ARG A 57 14.54 0.68 8.91
CA ARG A 57 14.45 -0.38 7.90
C ARG A 57 13.94 0.19 6.59
N SER A 58 14.31 -0.44 5.48
CA SER A 58 13.76 -0.09 4.18
C SER A 58 12.23 -0.21 4.22
N PRO A 59 11.50 0.70 3.52
CA PRO A 59 10.05 0.63 3.49
C PRO A 59 9.57 -0.72 2.95
N ARG A 60 8.44 -1.19 3.45
CA ARG A 60 7.88 -2.49 3.07
C ARG A 60 6.42 -2.40 2.71
N VAL A 61 5.99 -3.23 1.78
CA VAL A 61 4.57 -3.37 1.46
C VAL A 61 3.92 -4.22 2.54
N ARG A 62 3.21 -3.59 3.47
CA ARG A 62 2.51 -4.28 4.56
C ARG A 62 1.40 -5.19 4.02
N ARG A 63 0.65 -4.67 3.04
CA ARG A 63 -0.41 -5.38 2.33
C ARG A 63 -0.81 -4.59 1.08
N ILE A 64 -1.55 -5.24 0.19
CA ILE A 64 -2.20 -4.60 -0.95
C ILE A 64 -3.69 -4.88 -0.77
N ASP A 65 -4.44 -3.86 -0.36
CA ASP A 65 -5.88 -3.98 -0.19
C ASP A 65 -6.58 -3.90 -1.56
N THR A 66 -7.78 -4.48 -1.67
CA THR A 66 -8.64 -4.34 -2.86
C THR A 66 -9.93 -3.62 -2.49
N ARG A 67 -10.31 -2.60 -3.25
CA ARG A 67 -11.58 -1.87 -3.15
C ARG A 67 -12.39 -2.08 -4.43
N ASP A 68 -13.72 -2.07 -4.30
CA ASP A 68 -14.68 -2.10 -5.42
C ASP A 68 -14.43 -3.17 -6.50
N GLY A 69 -13.91 -4.35 -6.10
CA GLY A 69 -13.74 -5.54 -6.93
C GLY A 69 -12.29 -5.84 -7.29
N ASP A 70 -11.58 -4.86 -7.82
CA ASP A 70 -10.20 -5.01 -8.34
C ASP A 70 -9.30 -3.77 -8.19
N GLN A 71 -9.80 -2.66 -7.65
CA GLN A 71 -8.98 -1.48 -7.43
C GLN A 71 -8.00 -1.71 -6.28
N LEU A 72 -6.73 -1.43 -6.51
CA LEU A 72 -5.66 -1.67 -5.56
C LEU A 72 -5.44 -0.47 -4.65
N VAL A 73 -5.15 -0.76 -3.38
CA VAL A 73 -4.69 0.21 -2.39
C VAL A 73 -3.43 -0.34 -1.72
N PRO A 74 -2.24 -0.05 -2.27
CA PRO A 74 -0.99 -0.44 -1.64
C PRO A 74 -0.84 0.24 -0.28
N VAL A 75 -0.56 -0.55 0.76
CA VAL A 75 -0.25 -0.06 2.10
C VAL A 75 1.24 -0.27 2.35
N VAL A 76 1.99 0.82 2.39
CA VAL A 76 3.45 0.82 2.59
C VAL A 76 3.77 1.28 4.01
N ARG A 77 4.61 0.53 4.72
CA ARG A 77 5.10 0.89 6.05
C ARG A 77 6.51 1.45 5.95
N ILE A 78 6.73 2.58 6.61
CA ILE A 78 7.99 3.31 6.70
C ILE A 78 8.35 3.41 8.19
N ASP A 79 9.39 2.70 8.60
CA ASP A 79 9.88 2.69 9.98
C ASP A 79 11.01 3.74 10.11
N LEU A 80 10.73 4.86 10.79
CA LEU A 80 11.68 5.95 10.97
C LEU A 80 12.55 5.75 12.21
N GLU A 81 13.85 5.98 12.09
CA GLU A 81 14.82 5.95 13.20
C GLU A 81 14.79 7.26 14.00
N THR A 82 13.61 7.64 14.53
CA THR A 82 13.42 8.85 15.33
C THR A 82 12.51 8.59 16.52
N ALA A 83 12.86 9.15 17.68
CA ALA A 83 12.02 9.10 18.88
C ALA A 83 10.96 10.20 18.91
N ASP A 84 11.15 11.27 18.14
CA ASP A 84 10.24 12.43 18.08
C ASP A 84 9.38 12.40 16.82
N THR A 85 8.25 13.11 16.86
CA THR A 85 7.37 13.30 15.69
C THR A 85 8.16 13.91 14.52
N PRO A 86 8.18 13.26 13.34
CA PRO A 86 8.92 13.77 12.18
C PRO A 86 8.27 15.04 11.61
N GLY A 87 9.11 15.92 11.06
CA GLY A 87 8.62 17.10 10.34
C GLY A 87 7.96 16.71 9.01
N MET A 88 6.88 17.41 8.64
CA MET A 88 6.11 17.14 7.41
C MET A 88 6.94 17.20 6.12
N LYS A 89 8.03 17.97 6.09
CA LYS A 89 8.95 17.97 4.95
C LYS A 89 9.57 16.58 4.76
N LEU A 90 10.15 16.01 5.82
CA LEU A 90 10.77 14.69 5.79
C LEU A 90 9.75 13.60 5.42
N VAL A 91 8.56 13.68 5.99
CA VAL A 91 7.45 12.75 5.68
C VAL A 91 7.16 12.77 4.19
N PHE A 92 6.97 13.94 3.59
CA PHE A 92 6.61 14.04 2.17
C PHE A 92 7.78 13.79 1.22
N ASP A 93 9.02 14.02 1.64
CA ASP A 93 10.19 13.57 0.89
C ASP A 93 10.13 12.02 0.76
N TYR A 94 9.88 11.29 1.85
CA TYR A 94 9.69 9.83 1.79
C TYR A 94 8.42 9.38 1.06
N VAL A 95 7.31 10.14 1.17
CA VAL A 95 6.10 9.82 0.39
C VAL A 95 6.43 9.89 -1.11
N ALA A 96 7.07 10.97 -1.55
CA ALA A 96 7.44 11.14 -2.95
C ALA A 96 8.39 10.02 -3.41
N ASP A 97 9.46 9.75 -2.66
CA ASP A 97 10.41 8.69 -3.00
C ASP A 97 9.74 7.30 -3.09
N VAL A 98 8.82 6.99 -2.17
CA VAL A 98 8.07 5.72 -2.21
C VAL A 98 7.18 5.65 -3.45
N LEU A 99 6.45 6.71 -3.77
CA LEU A 99 5.58 6.76 -4.94
C LEU A 99 6.39 6.63 -6.24
N GLU A 100 7.49 7.38 -6.37
CA GLU A 100 8.40 7.28 -7.51
C GLU A 100 8.97 5.86 -7.68
N ALA A 101 9.23 5.14 -6.57
CA ALA A 101 9.76 3.78 -6.62
C ALA A 101 8.72 2.71 -7.00
N ILE A 102 7.47 2.83 -6.54
CA ILE A 102 6.46 1.75 -6.69
C ILE A 102 5.39 2.01 -7.73
N HIS A 103 5.06 3.29 -7.98
CA HIS A 103 3.99 3.65 -8.91
C HIS A 103 4.26 3.13 -10.34
N PRO A 104 5.49 3.22 -10.90
CA PRO A 104 5.79 2.65 -12.22
C PRO A 104 5.56 1.13 -12.32
N GLU A 105 5.75 0.40 -11.23
CA GLU A 105 5.57 -1.07 -11.19
C GLU A 105 4.09 -1.48 -11.15
N LEU A 106 3.21 -0.51 -10.91
CA LEU A 106 1.77 -0.66 -10.88
C LEU A 106 1.11 -0.18 -12.18
N ASP A 107 1.90 0.20 -13.20
CA ASP A 107 1.39 0.58 -14.51
C ASP A 107 0.45 -0.50 -15.10
N GLY A 108 -0.63 -0.04 -15.71
CA GLY A 108 -1.70 -0.89 -16.23
C GLY A 108 -2.57 -1.58 -15.16
N ARG A 109 -2.42 -1.26 -13.88
CA ARG A 109 -3.33 -1.69 -12.79
C ARG A 109 -4.18 -0.52 -12.33
N ASP A 110 -5.41 -0.82 -11.90
CA ASP A 110 -6.30 0.19 -11.32
C ASP A 110 -5.89 0.42 -9.86
N VAL A 111 -5.21 1.54 -9.57
CA VAL A 111 -4.84 1.96 -8.21
C VAL A 111 -5.67 3.17 -7.85
N THR A 112 -6.42 3.10 -6.74
CA THR A 112 -7.24 4.24 -6.31
C THR A 112 -6.40 5.25 -5.52
N ARG A 113 -5.58 4.75 -4.59
CA ARG A 113 -4.80 5.54 -3.64
C ARG A 113 -3.67 4.71 -3.03
N TYR A 114 -2.75 5.39 -2.37
CA TYR A 114 -1.65 4.80 -1.61
C TYR A 114 -1.81 5.16 -0.14
N ASP A 115 -1.71 4.18 0.75
CA ASP A 115 -1.69 4.41 2.20
C ASP A 115 -0.25 4.22 2.69
N LEU A 116 0.37 5.29 3.20
CA LEU A 116 1.73 5.25 3.73
C LEU A 116 1.69 5.40 5.25
N GLU A 117 2.10 4.34 5.95
CA GLU A 117 2.12 4.25 7.41
C GLU A 117 3.53 4.53 7.94
N PHE A 118 3.68 5.62 8.66
CA PHE A 118 4.92 6.04 9.31
C PHE A 118 4.91 5.57 10.75
N SER A 119 5.86 4.71 11.11
CA SER A 119 6.12 4.31 12.50
C SER A 119 7.31 5.10 13.04
N PHE A 120 7.19 5.66 14.24
CA PHE A 120 8.24 6.41 14.91
C PHE A 120 8.02 6.37 16.44
N GLY A 121 8.96 6.92 17.20
CA GLY A 121 8.89 6.93 18.66
C GLY A 121 9.67 5.77 19.29
N PRO A 122 9.70 5.73 20.63
CA PRO A 122 10.38 4.66 21.35
C PRO A 122 9.64 3.32 21.13
N ASP A 123 10.26 2.41 20.37
CA ASP A 123 9.81 1.02 20.28
C ASP A 123 10.51 0.19 21.36
N GLY A 124 9.78 -0.13 22.43
CA GLY A 124 10.31 -0.89 23.55
C GLY A 124 9.27 -1.82 24.15
N LEU A 125 9.71 -2.80 24.93
CA LEU A 125 8.84 -3.82 25.56
C LEU A 125 7.66 -3.26 26.38
N LEU A 126 7.68 -1.98 26.74
CA LEU A 126 6.71 -1.32 27.62
C LEU A 126 6.06 -0.07 27.01
N VAL A 127 6.50 0.38 25.83
CA VAL A 127 5.99 1.60 25.17
C VAL A 127 5.78 1.28 23.70
N GLU A 128 4.55 1.49 23.22
CA GLU A 128 4.23 1.35 21.80
C GLU A 128 4.69 2.60 21.06
N GLY A 129 5.38 2.41 19.93
CA GLY A 129 5.67 3.48 19.01
C GLY A 129 4.39 4.10 18.43
N GLU A 130 4.49 5.33 17.96
CA GLU A 130 3.40 6.00 17.27
C GLU A 130 3.31 5.53 15.82
N CYS A 131 2.08 5.46 15.30
CA CYS A 131 1.81 5.22 13.88
C CYS A 131 0.93 6.33 13.33
N ARG A 132 1.37 6.93 12.22
CA ARG A 132 0.60 7.94 11.48
C ARG A 132 0.48 7.53 10.02
N ARG A 133 -0.65 7.85 9.39
CA ARG A 133 -0.93 7.54 7.99
C ARG A 133 -1.06 8.80 7.16
N VAL A 134 -0.49 8.75 5.96
CA VAL A 134 -0.79 9.66 4.86
C VAL A 134 -1.44 8.86 3.74
N THR A 135 -2.57 9.33 3.23
CA THR A 135 -3.27 8.70 2.09
C THR A 135 -3.17 9.62 0.88
N ILE A 136 -2.66 9.08 -0.23
CA ILE A 136 -2.37 9.80 -1.46
C ILE A 136 -3.26 9.28 -2.59
N PRO A 137 -4.14 10.10 -3.18
CA PRO A 137 -4.85 9.75 -4.42
C PRO A 137 -3.88 9.36 -5.54
N ALA A 138 -4.20 8.33 -6.32
CA ALA A 138 -3.31 7.89 -7.40
C ALA A 138 -3.03 8.98 -8.44
N ALA A 139 -4.01 9.86 -8.71
CA ALA A 139 -3.84 11.02 -9.58
C ALA A 139 -2.70 11.97 -9.15
N PHE A 140 -2.36 12.03 -7.87
CA PHE A 140 -1.23 12.84 -7.41
C PHE A 140 0.11 12.13 -7.60
N ALA A 141 0.11 10.79 -7.59
CA ALA A 141 1.29 10.01 -7.96
C ALA A 141 1.56 10.16 -9.47
N ASP A 142 0.54 10.10 -10.32
CA ASP A 142 0.68 10.35 -11.77
C ASP A 142 1.36 11.71 -12.02
N ARG A 143 0.83 12.77 -11.41
CA ARG A 143 1.39 14.14 -11.54
C ARG A 143 2.83 14.24 -11.04
N LEU A 144 3.19 13.56 -9.95
CA LEU A 144 4.55 13.53 -9.43
C LEU A 144 5.55 12.95 -10.43
N LEU A 145 5.15 11.95 -11.21
CA LEU A 145 6.02 11.32 -12.21
C LEU A 145 6.01 12.04 -13.57
N GLU A 146 4.90 12.67 -13.93
CA GLU A 146 4.71 13.32 -15.24
C GLU A 146 5.14 14.79 -15.27
N GLU A 147 4.93 15.53 -14.19
CA GLU A 147 5.18 16.97 -14.11
C GLU A 147 6.54 17.27 -13.45
N GLU A 148 7.55 17.66 -14.23
CA GLU A 148 8.91 17.92 -13.72
C GLU A 148 8.98 18.98 -12.60
N THR A 149 8.02 19.90 -12.53
CA THR A 149 7.96 20.94 -11.50
C THR A 149 7.16 20.52 -10.27
N TYR A 150 6.38 19.44 -10.35
CA TYR A 150 5.58 18.94 -9.24
C TYR A 150 6.46 18.11 -8.31
N ARG A 151 6.67 18.56 -7.08
CA ARG A 151 7.57 17.90 -6.12
C ARG A 151 6.85 17.60 -4.80
N ALA A 152 7.56 16.96 -3.86
CA ALA A 152 7.04 16.59 -2.53
C ALA A 152 6.29 17.74 -1.81
N PHE A 153 6.75 18.99 -2.00
CA PHE A 153 6.09 20.16 -1.44
C PHE A 153 4.71 20.45 -2.07
N ASP A 154 4.59 20.32 -3.39
CA ASP A 154 3.33 20.51 -4.11
C ASP A 154 2.36 19.37 -3.79
N LEU A 155 2.88 18.14 -3.77
CA LEU A 155 2.15 16.94 -3.33
C LEU A 155 1.53 17.16 -1.94
N ARG A 156 2.33 17.65 -0.99
CA ARG A 156 1.83 17.96 0.36
C ARG A 156 0.67 18.95 0.32
N LYS A 157 0.83 20.06 -0.41
CA LYS A 157 -0.20 21.10 -0.48
C LYS A 157 -1.50 20.60 -1.09
N ASP A 158 -1.42 19.75 -2.10
CA ASP A 158 -2.61 19.19 -2.73
C ASP A 158 -3.31 18.17 -1.82
N VAL A 159 -2.55 17.33 -1.11
CA VAL A 159 -3.10 16.40 -0.11
C VAL A 159 -3.74 17.15 1.07
N GLU A 160 -3.12 18.22 1.54
CA GLU A 160 -3.67 19.08 2.60
C GLU A 160 -5.02 19.68 2.19
N GLN A 161 -5.13 20.20 0.97
CA GLN A 161 -6.40 20.70 0.42
C GLN A 161 -7.48 19.63 0.30
N VAL A 162 -7.12 18.38 0.00
CA VAL A 162 -8.07 17.25 -0.06
C VAL A 162 -8.52 16.85 1.34
N ASP A 163 -7.61 16.78 2.32
CA ASP A 163 -7.96 16.46 3.73
C ASP A 163 -8.90 17.52 4.32
N GLU A 164 -8.67 18.81 4.03
CA GLU A 164 -9.53 19.92 4.48
C GLU A 164 -10.97 19.83 3.94
N ARG A 165 -11.14 19.16 2.80
CA ARG A 165 -12.45 18.92 2.19
C ARG A 165 -13.15 17.67 2.72
N ASP A 166 -12.49 16.90 3.60
CA ASP A 166 -12.96 15.62 4.14
C ASP A 166 -13.30 14.58 3.05
N ASP A 167 -12.54 14.60 1.95
CA ASP A 167 -12.64 13.63 0.88
C ASP A 167 -11.93 12.32 1.29
N GLU A 168 -12.65 11.19 1.36
CA GLU A 168 -12.12 9.88 1.81
C GLU A 168 -10.89 9.36 1.02
N VAL A 169 -10.56 9.98 -0.11
CA VAL A 169 -9.50 9.54 -1.03
C VAL A 169 -8.13 10.15 -0.72
N GLY A 170 -8.05 11.16 0.15
CA GLY A 170 -6.79 11.80 0.55
C GLY A 170 -6.83 12.23 2.01
N THR A 171 -5.73 12.01 2.73
CA THR A 171 -5.72 12.22 4.17
C THR A 171 -4.33 12.60 4.65
N LEU A 172 -4.26 13.63 5.50
CA LEU A 172 -3.01 14.15 6.05
C LEU A 172 -2.82 13.72 7.51
N TRP A 173 -1.78 12.92 7.76
CA TRP A 173 -1.21 12.64 9.08
C TRP A 173 -2.21 12.18 10.17
N LYS A 174 -3.12 11.26 9.83
CA LYS A 174 -4.06 10.68 10.81
C LYS A 174 -3.44 9.51 11.56
N GLU A 175 -4.10 9.08 12.63
CA GLU A 175 -3.73 7.85 13.33
C GLU A 175 -3.96 6.63 12.43
N CYS A 176 -3.07 5.65 12.55
CA CYS A 176 -3.32 4.27 12.13
C CYS A 176 -4.25 3.60 13.15
#